data_AF-A0A821KF60-F1
#
_entry.id   AF-A0A821KF60-F1
#
_cell.length_a   1.000
_cell.length_b   1.000
_cell.length_c   1.000
_cell.angle_alpha   90.00
_cell.angle_beta   90.00
_cell.angle_gamma   90.00
#
_symmetry.space_group_name_H-M   'P 1'
#
loop_
_entity.id
_entity.type
_entity.pdbx_description
1 polymer ?
#
loop_
_entity_poly.entity_id
_entity_poly.type
_entity_poly.pdbx_seq_one_letter_code
_entity_poly.pdbx_strand_id
1 'polypeptide(L)'
;ISFDNIGLAWVVIFQIISLESWVNIMYYIQDAHSFWDWIYFVCLIVIGSFFMINLCLVVIATQFSETKKRETERMLNERRRFSRSSSTLLSDEPGSCWEETIKYIERLYKHAYKNINILWKNYKINHANVRLINIYFI
;
A
#
# COMPACT_ATOMS: atom_id res chain seq x y z
N ILE A 1 -24.65 -31.82 -4.91
CA ILE A 1 -24.45 -30.85 -6.02
C ILE A 1 -23.82 -31.63 -7.15
N SER A 2 -24.44 -31.67 -8.34
CA SER A 2 -23.90 -32.41 -9.49
C SER A 2 -23.29 -31.44 -10.50
N PHE A 3 -22.15 -31.82 -11.09
CA PHE A 3 -21.41 -31.03 -12.08
C PHE A 3 -22.00 -31.11 -13.51
N ASP A 4 -23.20 -31.68 -13.66
CA ASP A 4 -23.83 -31.95 -14.96
C ASP A 4 -24.22 -30.67 -15.73
N ASN A 5 -24.31 -29.55 -15.01
CA ASN A 5 -24.63 -28.25 -15.59
C ASN A 5 -23.41 -27.33 -15.56
N ILE A 6 -22.95 -26.91 -16.74
CA ILE A 6 -21.80 -26.00 -16.90
C ILE A 6 -21.91 -24.71 -16.07
N GLY A 7 -23.13 -24.18 -15.92
CA GLY A 7 -23.40 -22.99 -15.10
C GLY A 7 -23.15 -23.20 -13.61
N LEU A 8 -23.50 -24.38 -13.07
CA LEU A 8 -23.24 -24.70 -11.67
C LEU A 8 -21.75 -24.93 -11.42
N ALA A 9 -21.04 -25.55 -12.37
CA ALA A 9 -19.59 -25.73 -12.29
C ALA A 9 -18.86 -24.38 -12.23
N TRP A 10 -19.29 -23.39 -13.04
CA TRP A 10 -18.73 -22.03 -13.00
C TRP A 10 -18.94 -21.34 -11.65
N VAL A 11 -20.12 -21.46 -11.06
CA VAL A 11 -20.41 -20.89 -9.74
C VAL A 11 -19.54 -21.54 -8.66
N VAL A 12 -19.35 -22.86 -8.71
CA VAL A 12 -18.46 -23.57 -7.76
C VAL A 12 -17.01 -23.10 -7.90
N ILE A 13 -16.52 -22.91 -9.13
CA ILE A 13 -15.17 -22.37 -9.37
C ILE A 13 -15.04 -20.97 -8.77
N PHE A 14 -16.03 -20.10 -8.99
CA PHE A 14 -16.02 -18.75 -8.41
C PHE A 14 -16.02 -18.77 -6.88
N GLN A 15 -16.80 -19.67 -6.28
CA GLN A 15 -16.89 -19.85 -4.83
C GLN A 15 -15.56 -20.31 -4.23
N ILE A 16 -14.86 -21.25 -4.89
CA ILE A 16 -13.53 -21.71 -4.46
C ILE A 16 -12.51 -20.57 -4.51
N ILE A 17 -12.50 -19.78 -5.57
CA ILE A 17 -11.56 -18.64 -5.73
C ILE A 17 -11.83 -17.53 -4.70
N SER A 18 -13.09 -17.37 -4.29
CA SER A 18 -13.52 -16.39 -3.28
C SER A 18 -13.13 -16.77 -1.85
N LEU A 19 -12.51 -17.93 -1.65
CA LEU A 19 -12.13 -18.48 -0.34
C LEU A 19 -13.32 -18.69 0.61
N GLU A 20 -14.54 -18.77 0.09
CA GLU A 20 -15.74 -18.99 0.90
C GLU A 20 -16.15 -20.46 0.80
N SER A 21 -16.23 -21.16 1.93
CA SER A 21 -16.63 -22.58 2.00
C SER A 21 -15.81 -23.53 1.11
N TRP A 22 -14.64 -23.11 0.62
CA TRP A 22 -13.77 -23.90 -0.27
C TRP A 22 -13.27 -25.18 0.40
N VAL A 23 -12.97 -25.13 1.70
CA VAL A 23 -12.52 -26.29 2.49
C VAL A 23 -13.59 -27.38 2.53
N ASN A 24 -14.87 -27.00 2.70
CA ASN A 24 -15.98 -27.94 2.75
C ASN A 24 -16.21 -28.62 1.40
N ILE A 25 -16.07 -27.87 0.30
CA ILE A 25 -16.18 -28.38 -1.07
C ILE A 25 -15.02 -29.34 -1.40
N MET A 26 -13.81 -28.98 -0.97
CA MET A 26 -12.63 -29.82 -1.14
C MET A 26 -12.82 -31.16 -0.41
N TYR A 27 -13.25 -31.16 0.85
CA TYR A 27 -13.50 -32.41 1.58
C TYR A 27 -14.58 -33.27 0.90
N TYR A 28 -15.65 -32.66 0.41
CA TYR A 28 -16.71 -33.37 -0.31
C TYR A 28 -16.20 -34.08 -1.58
N ILE A 29 -15.26 -33.46 -2.31
CA ILE A 29 -14.67 -34.04 -3.52
C ILE A 29 -13.59 -35.07 -3.17
N GLN A 30 -12.81 -34.82 -2.12
CA GLN A 30 -11.78 -35.72 -1.63
C GLN A 30 -12.36 -37.08 -1.21
N ASP A 31 -13.54 -37.08 -0.57
CA ASP A 31 -14.26 -38.30 -0.20
C ASP A 31 -14.80 -39.08 -1.42
N ALA A 32 -15.02 -38.40 -2.54
CA ALA A 32 -15.57 -39.00 -3.75
C ALA A 32 -14.51 -39.49 -4.76
N HIS A 33 -13.33 -38.87 -4.80
CA HIS A 33 -12.35 -39.10 -5.85
C HIS A 33 -10.99 -39.59 -5.32
N SER A 34 -10.20 -38.77 -4.62
CA SER A 34 -8.96 -39.24 -3.97
C SER A 34 -8.39 -38.26 -2.92
N PHE A 35 -7.59 -38.78 -1.98
CA PHE A 35 -6.86 -37.97 -1.00
C PHE A 35 -5.88 -36.93 -1.61
N TRP A 36 -5.42 -37.08 -2.86
CA TRP A 36 -4.46 -36.16 -3.48
C TRP A 36 -5.09 -34.89 -4.06
N ASP A 37 -6.42 -34.75 -4.04
CA ASP A 37 -7.12 -33.64 -4.69
C ASP A 37 -6.88 -32.27 -4.02
N TRP A 38 -6.43 -32.25 -2.75
CA TRP A 38 -6.13 -31.00 -2.05
C TRP A 38 -5.04 -30.16 -2.75
N ILE A 39 -4.05 -30.78 -3.39
CA ILE A 39 -2.99 -30.05 -4.10
C ILE A 39 -3.56 -29.29 -5.30
N TYR A 40 -4.51 -29.88 -6.02
CA TYR A 40 -5.20 -29.25 -7.15
C TYR A 40 -6.00 -28.03 -6.70
N PHE A 41 -6.72 -28.15 -5.58
CA PHE A 41 -7.48 -27.04 -5.00
C PHE A 41 -6.58 -25.88 -4.55
N VAL A 42 -5.46 -26.18 -3.90
CA VAL A 42 -4.50 -25.15 -3.46
C VAL A 42 -3.89 -24.43 -4.67
N CYS A 43 -3.46 -25.14 -5.70
CA CYS A 43 -2.94 -24.52 -6.92
C CYS A 43 -4.00 -23.66 -7.62
N LEU A 44 -5.25 -24.12 -7.70
CA LEU A 44 -6.37 -23.38 -8.29
C LEU A 44 -6.64 -22.08 -7.54
N ILE A 45 -6.65 -22.13 -6.20
CA ILE A 45 -6.85 -20.94 -5.35
C ILE A 45 -5.72 -19.94 -5.54
N VAL A 46 -4.46 -20.37 -5.49
CA VAL A 46 -3.31 -19.47 -5.64
C VAL A 46 -3.34 -18.75 -6.99
N ILE A 47 -3.55 -19.50 -8.07
CA ILE A 47 -3.58 -18.94 -9.42
C ILE A 47 -4.82 -18.06 -9.60
N GLY A 48 -5.99 -18.52 -9.17
CA GLY A 48 -7.26 -17.80 -9.30
C GLY A 48 -7.28 -16.50 -8.51
N SER A 49 -6.83 -16.51 -7.25
CA SER A 49 -6.78 -15.32 -6.40
C SER A 49 -5.75 -14.30 -6.89
N PHE A 50 -4.60 -14.73 -7.44
CA PHE A 50 -3.63 -13.81 -8.04
C PHE A 50 -4.26 -13.02 -9.20
N PHE A 51 -4.96 -13.69 -10.10
CA PHE A 51 -5.65 -13.02 -11.19
C PHE A 51 -6.80 -12.14 -10.70
N MET A 52 -7.64 -12.62 -9.77
CA MET A 52 -8.75 -11.82 -9.22
C MET A 52 -8.26 -10.52 -8.56
N ILE A 53 -7.20 -10.59 -7.75
CA ILE A 53 -6.62 -9.42 -7.10
C ILE A 53 -6.04 -8.46 -8.13
N ASN A 54 -5.29 -8.97 -9.11
CA ASN A 54 -4.68 -8.12 -10.15
C ASN A 54 -5.73 -7.43 -11.03
N LEU A 55 -6.81 -8.12 -11.39
CA LEU A 55 -7.92 -7.54 -12.14
C LEU A 55 -8.65 -6.47 -11.30
N CYS A 56 -8.94 -6.78 -10.04
CA CYS A 56 -9.58 -5.83 -9.11
C CYS A 56 -8.73 -4.57 -8.91
N LEU A 57 -7.41 -4.73 -8.72
CA LEU A 57 -6.47 -3.63 -8.57
C LEU A 57 -6.48 -2.71 -9.79
N VAL A 58 -6.41 -3.27 -10.99
CA VAL A 58 -6.43 -2.46 -12.22
C VAL A 58 -7.72 -1.66 -12.34
N VAL A 59 -8.88 -2.26 -12.03
CA VAL A 59 -10.17 -1.57 -12.08
C VAL A 59 -10.27 -0.49 -11.01
N ILE A 60 -9.84 -0.78 -9.78
CA ILE A 60 -9.80 0.22 -8.71
C ILE A 60 -8.87 1.38 -9.09
N ALA A 61 -7.71 1.08 -9.67
CA ALA A 61 -6.74 2.09 -10.08
C ALA A 61 -7.29 2.98 -11.21
N THR A 62 -7.96 2.41 -12.21
CA THR A 62 -8.57 3.19 -13.29
C THR A 62 -9.71 4.06 -12.76
N GLN A 63 -10.60 3.51 -11.93
CA GLN A 63 -11.71 4.24 -11.31
C GLN A 63 -11.22 5.35 -10.37
N PHE A 64 -10.14 5.11 -9.62
CA PHE A 64 -9.52 6.13 -8.77
C PHE A 64 -8.90 7.25 -9.61
N SER A 65 -8.21 6.92 -10.70
CA SER A 65 -7.64 7.89 -11.63
C SER A 65 -8.73 8.77 -12.28
N GLU A 66 -9.82 8.16 -12.75
CA GLU A 66 -10.97 8.88 -13.30
C GLU A 66 -11.60 9.81 -12.28
N THR A 67 -11.80 9.33 -11.05
CA THR A 67 -12.34 10.12 -9.94
C THR A 67 -11.43 11.31 -9.62
N LYS A 68 -10.12 11.08 -9.51
CA LYS A 68 -9.13 12.13 -9.23
C LYS A 68 -9.06 13.18 -10.34
N LYS A 69 -9.13 12.78 -11.60
CA LYS A 69 -9.17 13.71 -12.74
C LYS A 69 -10.42 14.59 -12.66
N ARG A 70 -11.58 14.00 -12.38
CA ARG A 70 -12.86 14.73 -12.28
C ARG A 70 -12.89 15.70 -11.10
N GLU A 71 -12.34 15.32 -9.95
CA GLU A 71 -12.19 16.22 -8.79
C GLU A 71 -11.25 17.39 -9.12
N THR A 72 -10.10 17.10 -9.72
CA THR A 72 -9.10 18.12 -10.08
C THR A 72 -9.65 19.15 -11.07
N GLU A 73 -10.37 18.71 -12.10
CA GLU A 73 -10.99 19.60 -13.09
C GLU A 73 -12.08 20.49 -12.48
N ARG A 74 -12.88 19.96 -11.53
CA ARG A 74 -13.87 20.75 -10.79
C ARG A 74 -13.21 21.83 -9.95
N MET A 75 -12.18 21.46 -9.18
CA MET A 75 -11.41 22.41 -8.36
C MET A 75 -10.78 23.52 -9.21
N LEU A 76 -10.25 23.17 -10.40
CA LEU A 76 -9.61 24.14 -11.28
C LEU A 76 -10.64 25.13 -11.88
N ASN A 77 -11.84 24.67 -12.19
CA ASN A 77 -12.93 25.53 -12.67
C ASN A 77 -13.47 26.46 -11.57
N GLU A 78 -13.55 26.01 -10.32
CA GLU A 78 -13.87 26.87 -9.18
C GLU A 78 -12.79 27.93 -8.96
N ARG A 79 -11.51 27.53 -9.00
CA ARG A 79 -10.38 28.48 -8.96
C ARG A 79 -10.43 29.50 -10.09
N ARG A 80 -10.75 29.10 -11.33
CA ARG A 80 -10.91 30.03 -12.47
C ARG A 80 -12.07 31.02 -12.27
N ARG A 81 -13.18 30.58 -11.66
CA ARG A 81 -14.31 31.47 -11.35
C ARG A 81 -13.95 32.47 -10.25
N PHE A 82 -13.29 32.02 -9.19
CA PHE A 82 -12.82 32.89 -8.11
C PHE A 82 -11.74 33.88 -8.59
N SER A 83 -10.78 33.41 -9.38
CA SER A 83 -9.72 34.24 -9.98
C SER A 83 -10.27 35.34 -10.90
N ARG A 84 -11.39 35.11 -11.60
CA ARG A 84 -12.09 36.14 -12.38
C ARG A 84 -12.79 37.20 -11.52
N SER A 85 -13.14 36.90 -10.27
CA SER A 85 -13.74 37.86 -9.33
C SER A 85 -12.70 38.55 -8.43
N SER A 86 -11.51 37.97 -8.27
CA SER A 86 -10.46 38.44 -7.35
C SER A 86 -9.28 39.09 -8.08
N SER A 87 -9.54 39.92 -9.10
CA SER A 87 -8.49 40.63 -9.84
C SER A 87 -8.00 41.91 -9.16
N THR A 88 -8.24 42.12 -7.85
CA THR A 88 -7.74 43.30 -7.14
C THR A 88 -6.92 43.06 -5.87
N LEU A 89 -6.81 41.86 -5.29
CA LEU A 89 -5.94 41.66 -4.12
C LEU A 89 -5.22 40.31 -4.14
N LEU A 90 -3.92 40.41 -4.41
CA LEU A 90 -2.81 39.53 -4.04
C LEU A 90 -2.91 38.06 -4.47
N SER A 91 -2.21 37.80 -5.58
CA SER A 91 -1.71 36.52 -6.04
C SER A 91 -0.70 35.92 -5.06
N ASP A 92 -1.17 35.14 -4.10
CA ASP A 92 -0.37 34.05 -3.52
C ASP A 92 -1.04 32.73 -3.92
N GLU A 93 -0.44 32.01 -4.86
CA GLU A 93 -0.83 30.65 -5.16
C GLU A 93 -0.63 29.79 -3.90
N PRO A 94 -1.66 29.13 -3.36
CA PRO A 94 -1.43 28.12 -2.35
C PRO A 94 -0.74 26.95 -3.04
N GLY A 95 0.57 26.82 -2.81
CA GLY A 95 1.36 25.65 -3.15
C GLY A 95 0.62 24.39 -2.73
N SER A 96 0.67 23.35 -3.55
CA SER A 96 -0.02 22.09 -3.26
C SER A 96 0.35 21.62 -1.84
N CYS A 97 -0.62 21.15 -1.05
CA CYS A 97 -0.47 20.71 0.36
C CYS A 97 0.79 19.82 0.61
N TRP A 98 1.26 19.13 -0.42
CA TRP A 98 2.50 18.36 -0.43
C TRP A 98 3.79 19.17 -0.25
N GLU A 99 3.84 20.43 -0.67
CA GLU A 99 5.02 21.29 -0.48
C GLU A 99 5.25 21.63 0.99
N GLU A 100 4.18 21.82 1.77
CA GLU A 100 4.30 22.05 3.20
C GLU A 100 4.72 20.78 3.95
N THR A 101 4.17 19.62 3.57
CA THR A 101 4.52 18.34 4.20
C THR A 101 5.96 17.93 3.87
N ILE A 102 6.43 18.14 2.65
CA ILE A 102 7.83 17.91 2.26
C ILE A 102 8.77 18.84 3.06
N LYS A 103 8.45 20.14 3.18
CA LYS A 103 9.24 21.08 4.00
C LYS A 103 9.25 20.70 5.48
N TYR A 104 8.18 20.11 5.99
CA TYR A 104 8.13 19.60 7.36
C TYR A 104 9.04 18.38 7.54
N ILE A 105 8.95 17.40 6.63
CA ILE A 105 9.77 16.19 6.64
C ILE A 105 11.27 16.54 6.49
N GLU A 106 11.62 17.48 5.60
CA GLU A 106 13.01 17.92 5.42
C GLU A 106 13.58 18.54 6.70
N ARG A 107 12.78 19.34 7.43
CA ARG A 107 13.16 19.93 8.72
C ARG A 107 13.37 18.86 9.78
N LEU A 108 12.46 17.89 9.87
CA LEU A 108 12.60 16.76 10.78
C LEU A 108 13.84 15.92 10.46
N TYR A 109 14.10 15.63 9.19
CA TYR A 109 15.28 14.89 8.74
C TYR A 109 16.58 15.60 9.12
N LYS A 110 16.69 16.91 8.83
CA LYS A 110 17.87 17.72 9.21
C LYS A 110 18.08 17.76 10.72
N HIS A 111 17.01 17.90 11.49
CA HIS A 111 17.09 17.94 12.95
C HIS A 111 17.54 16.60 13.53
N ALA A 112 16.97 15.50 13.06
CA ALA A 112 17.35 14.15 13.47
C ALA A 112 18.82 13.83 13.12
N TYR A 113 19.25 14.14 11.89
CA TYR A 113 20.63 13.93 11.43
C TYR A 113 21.65 14.66 12.32
N LYS A 114 21.37 15.91 12.67
CA LYS A 114 22.26 16.71 13.52
C LYS A 114 22.36 16.13 14.94
N ASN A 115 21.24 15.72 15.53
CA ASN A 115 21.22 15.12 16.87
C ASN A 115 22.00 13.81 16.92
N ILE A 116 21.81 12.94 15.92
CA ILE A 116 22.54 11.66 15.81
C ILE A 116 24.05 11.91 15.67
N ASN A 117 24.46 12.90 14.87
CA ASN A 117 25.87 13.22 14.67
C ASN A 117 26.54 13.72 15.96
N ILE A 118 25.84 14.54 16.76
CA ILE A 118 26.34 15.01 18.07
C ILE A 118 26.52 13.83 19.03
N LEU A 119 25.53 12.92 19.10
CA LEU A 119 25.61 11.73 19.95
C LEU A 119 26.76 10.82 19.53
N TRP A 120 26.95 10.61 18.22
CA TRP A 120 28.09 9.86 17.68
C TRP A 120 29.43 10.49 18.06
N LYS A 121 29.55 11.82 17.95
CA LYS A 121 30.77 12.55 18.34
C LYS A 121 31.04 12.41 19.84
N ASN A 122 30.02 12.55 20.68
CA ASN A 122 30.15 12.40 22.13
C ASN A 122 30.51 10.97 22.54
N TYR A 123 29.88 9.96 21.93
CA TYR A 123 30.22 8.56 22.13
C TYR A 123 31.70 8.27 21.78
N LYS A 124 32.16 8.78 20.64
CA LYS A 124 33.56 8.62 20.20
C LYS A 124 34.56 9.26 21.18
N ILE A 125 34.26 10.45 21.72
CA ILE A 125 35.12 11.14 22.70
C ILE A 125 35.12 10.40 24.03
N ASN A 126 33.96 9.97 24.53
CA ASN A 126 33.86 9.20 25.77
C ASN A 126 34.64 7.88 25.66
N HIS A 127 34.55 7.18 24.53
CA HIS A 127 35.30 5.96 24.30
C HIS A 127 36.82 6.21 24.23
N ALA A 128 37.27 7.35 23.69
CA ALA A 128 38.68 7.74 23.72
C ALA A 128 39.17 8.06 25.15
N ASN A 129 38.37 8.78 25.95
CA ASN A 129 38.70 9.07 27.35
C ASN A 129 38.78 7.79 28.20
N VAL A 130 37.85 6.85 28.05
CA VAL A 130 37.90 5.56 28.77
C VAL A 130 39.15 4.77 28.39
N ARG A 131 39.57 4.78 27.12
CA ARG A 131 40.84 4.17 26.68
C ARG A 131 42.07 4.85 27.29
N LEU A 132 42.08 6.19 27.37
CA LEU A 132 43.19 6.93 28.00
C LEU A 132 43.29 6.67 29.51
N ILE A 133 42.16 6.64 30.21
CA ILE A 133 42.11 6.32 31.65
C ILE A 133 42.63 4.90 31.91
N ASN A 134 42.24 3.94 31.07
CA ASN A 134 42.70 2.55 31.22
C ASN A 134 44.21 2.40 30.96
N ILE A 135 44.77 3.17 30.01
CA ILE A 135 46.24 3.20 29.77
C ILE A 135 47.01 3.85 30.93
N TYR A 136 46.49 4.90 31.56
CA TYR A 136 47.17 5.59 32.67
C TYR A 136 47.13 4.82 34.01
N PHE A 137 46.26 3.83 34.14
CA PHE A 137 46.05 3.05 35.36
C PHE A 137 46.63 1.61 35.28
N ILE A 138 47.35 1.30 34.20
CA ILE A 138 48.19 0.11 34.01
C ILE A 138 49.66 0.55 34.13
#